data_AF-A0A0Q5JL23-F1
#
_entry.id   AF-A0A0Q5JL23-F1
#
_cell.length_a   1.000
_cell.length_b   1.000
_cell.length_c   1.000
_cell.angle_alpha   90.00
_cell.angle_beta   90.00
_cell.angle_gamma   90.00
#
_symmetry.space_group_name_H-M   'P 1'
#
loop_
_entity.id
_entity.type
_entity.pdbx_description
1 polymer ?
#
loop_
_entity_poly.entity_id
_entity_poly.type
_entity_poly.pdbx_seq_one_letter_code
_entity_poly.pdbx_strand_id
1 'polypeptide(L)'
;MTAWIGVASAEHVARGVALGIAQIGHGKRPGLARMRPGDTLIYYSPVHRLGDTAKLREFTAIGRVDEGEIWQADEGDFRPFRRAVTYRAARPVAVADLRGRLALTAEPNWGYQLRRGLVEIAPADADVIEHAMIER
;
A
#
# COMPACT_ATOMS: atom_id res chain seq x y z
N MET A 1 5.78 11.08 -11.55
CA MET A 1 5.23 9.81 -11.02
C MET A 1 4.77 10.10 -9.60
N THR A 2 3.54 9.75 -9.24
CA THR A 2 3.03 9.95 -7.88
C THR A 2 3.28 8.70 -7.03
N ALA A 3 3.16 8.83 -5.72
CA ALA A 3 3.33 7.73 -4.79
C ALA A 3 2.15 7.64 -3.83
N TRP A 4 1.75 6.40 -3.53
CA TRP A 4 0.54 6.09 -2.78
C TRP A 4 0.85 5.15 -1.63
N ILE A 5 0.22 5.37 -0.48
CA ILE A 5 0.13 4.40 0.61
C ILE A 5 -1.26 3.79 0.62
N GLY A 6 -1.34 2.48 0.33
CA GLY A 6 -2.51 1.64 0.58
C GLY A 6 -2.48 1.09 2.01
N VAL A 7 -3.60 1.14 2.71
CA VAL A 7 -3.71 0.66 4.10
C VAL A 7 -4.55 -0.60 4.15
N ALA A 8 -3.92 -1.72 4.49
CA ALA A 8 -4.56 -3.04 4.57
C ALA A 8 -3.77 -3.96 5.52
N SER A 9 -4.42 -5.00 6.06
CA SER A 9 -3.72 -6.01 6.86
C SER A 9 -2.61 -6.70 6.05
N ALA A 10 -1.52 -7.10 6.71
CA ALA A 10 -0.40 -7.73 6.03
C ALA A 10 -0.80 -9.00 5.27
N GLU A 11 -1.72 -9.79 5.83
CA GLU A 11 -2.24 -10.99 5.17
C GLU A 11 -3.00 -10.65 3.87
N HIS A 12 -3.79 -9.58 3.86
CA HIS A 12 -4.50 -9.12 2.65
C HIS A 12 -3.51 -8.64 1.60
N VAL A 13 -2.49 -7.89 2.02
CA VAL A 13 -1.41 -7.42 1.15
C VAL A 13 -0.67 -8.59 0.52
N ALA A 14 -0.26 -9.59 1.30
CA ALA A 14 0.47 -10.76 0.81
C ALA A 14 -0.32 -11.53 -0.27
N ARG A 15 -1.64 -11.68 -0.10
CA ARG A 15 -2.51 -12.28 -1.13
C ARG A 15 -2.52 -11.45 -2.41
N GLY A 16 -2.63 -10.12 -2.30
CA GLY A 16 -2.58 -9.21 -3.45
C GLY A 16 -1.24 -9.26 -4.18
N VAL A 17 -0.13 -9.32 -3.43
CA VAL A 17 1.23 -9.45 -3.97
C VAL A 17 1.40 -10.76 -4.75
N ALA A 18 0.96 -11.88 -4.18
CA ALA A 18 1.04 -13.18 -4.84
C ALA A 18 0.26 -13.24 -6.17
N LEU A 19 -0.77 -12.42 -6.31
CA LEU A 19 -1.59 -12.31 -7.51
C LEU A 19 -1.13 -11.19 -8.47
N GLY A 20 -0.16 -10.35 -8.09
CA GLY A 20 0.28 -9.21 -8.89
C GLY A 20 -0.77 -8.11 -9.03
N ILE A 21 -1.59 -7.89 -7.99
CA ILE A 21 -2.71 -6.95 -8.03
C ILE A 21 -2.68 -5.95 -6.87
N ALA A 22 -3.25 -4.78 -7.10
CA ALA A 22 -3.80 -3.90 -6.07
C ALA A 22 -5.31 -4.12 -5.94
N GLN A 23 -5.75 -4.40 -4.71
CA GLN A 23 -7.16 -4.43 -4.32
C GLN A 23 -7.31 -3.69 -2.98
N ILE A 24 -7.93 -2.51 -3.01
CA ILE A 24 -8.00 -1.59 -1.87
C ILE A 24 -9.43 -1.07 -1.66
N GLY A 25 -9.67 -0.40 -0.52
CA GLY A 25 -10.94 0.28 -0.25
C GLY A 25 -12.15 -0.67 -0.28
N HIS A 26 -12.00 -1.88 0.27
CA HIS A 26 -13.01 -2.95 0.24
C HIS A 26 -13.40 -3.38 -1.19
N GLY A 27 -12.45 -3.33 -2.13
CA GLY A 27 -12.67 -3.73 -3.52
C GLY A 27 -13.38 -2.66 -4.36
N LYS A 28 -13.44 -1.41 -3.90
CA LYS A 28 -14.08 -0.31 -4.64
C LYS A 28 -13.14 0.31 -5.67
N ARG A 29 -13.70 0.70 -6.83
CA ARG A 29 -12.97 1.32 -7.95
C ARG A 29 -12.31 2.69 -7.67
N PRO A 30 -12.91 3.64 -6.91
CA PRO A 30 -12.43 5.02 -6.87
C PRO A 30 -10.97 5.20 -6.42
N GLY A 31 -10.50 4.40 -5.45
CA GLY A 31 -9.10 4.46 -5.02
C GLY A 31 -8.13 4.05 -6.13
N LEU A 32 -8.45 2.95 -6.83
CA LEU A 32 -7.65 2.45 -7.96
C LEU A 32 -7.63 3.43 -9.14
N ALA A 33 -8.74 4.13 -9.37
CA ALA A 33 -8.90 5.09 -10.46
C ALA A 33 -8.06 6.36 -10.30
N ARG A 34 -7.60 6.66 -9.09
CA ARG A 34 -6.71 7.80 -8.82
C ARG A 34 -5.26 7.50 -9.20
N MET A 35 -4.86 6.24 -9.13
CA MET A 35 -3.53 5.80 -9.53
C MET A 35 -3.41 5.77 -11.05
N ARG A 36 -2.22 6.02 -11.58
CA ARG A 36 -1.88 5.95 -13.01
C ARG A 36 -0.77 4.92 -13.22
N PRO A 37 -0.62 4.38 -14.45
CA PRO A 37 0.52 3.55 -14.76
C PRO A 37 1.84 4.27 -14.44
N GLY A 38 2.78 3.55 -13.86
CA GLY A 38 4.07 4.08 -13.40
C GLY A 38 4.07 4.72 -12.00
N ASP A 39 2.91 4.91 -11.37
CA ASP A 39 2.86 5.35 -9.97
C ASP A 39 3.40 4.27 -9.03
N THR A 40 4.02 4.72 -7.93
CA THR A 40 4.50 3.83 -6.87
C THR A 40 3.36 3.53 -5.89
N LEU A 41 3.14 2.26 -5.59
CA LEU A 41 2.22 1.80 -4.55
C LEU A 41 3.02 1.13 -3.44
N ILE A 42 2.88 1.68 -2.22
CA ILE A 42 3.44 1.13 -0.99
C ILE A 42 2.26 0.69 -0.11
N TYR A 43 2.36 -0.47 0.52
CA TYR A 43 1.39 -0.91 1.51
C TYR A 43 1.90 -0.65 2.92
N TYR A 44 1.06 0.00 3.74
CA TYR A 44 1.23 0.09 5.17
C TYR A 44 0.21 -0.82 5.86
N SER A 45 0.69 -1.72 6.71
CA SER A 45 -0.12 -2.68 7.45
C SER A 45 -0.15 -2.33 8.93
N PRO A 46 -1.29 -1.82 9.45
CA PRO A 46 -1.43 -1.50 10.87
C PRO A 46 -1.48 -2.77 11.74
N VAL A 47 -1.89 -3.89 11.16
CA VAL A 47 -2.10 -5.20 11.82
C VAL A 47 -1.75 -6.34 10.86
N HIS A 48 -1.50 -7.53 11.41
CA HIS A 48 -1.20 -8.71 10.59
C HIS A 48 -2.45 -9.26 9.90
N ARG A 49 -3.52 -9.55 10.65
CA ARG A 49 -4.84 -9.96 10.14
C ARG A 49 -5.91 -8.93 10.43
N LEU A 50 -6.97 -8.95 9.64
CA LEU A 50 -8.12 -8.09 9.88
C LEU A 50 -8.80 -8.49 11.20
N GLY A 51 -9.01 -7.51 12.09
CA GLY A 51 -9.61 -7.75 13.41
C GLY A 51 -8.60 -7.97 14.54
N ASP A 52 -7.31 -8.11 14.22
CA ASP A 52 -6.26 -8.21 15.25
C ASP A 52 -6.18 -6.92 16.09
N THR A 53 -5.90 -7.08 17.38
CA THR A 53 -5.60 -5.97 18.30
C THR A 53 -4.10 -5.67 18.37
N ALA A 54 -3.27 -6.66 18.07
CA ALA A 54 -1.82 -6.54 18.02
C ALA A 54 -1.40 -5.65 16.84
N LYS A 55 -0.56 -4.66 17.14
CA LYS A 55 -0.12 -3.65 16.17
C LYS A 55 1.11 -4.17 15.42
N LEU A 56 1.03 -4.18 14.10
CA LEU A 56 2.16 -4.45 13.21
C LEU A 56 2.87 -3.14 12.86
N ARG A 57 2.16 -2.22 12.17
CA ARG A 57 2.63 -0.87 11.81
C ARG A 57 3.89 -0.87 10.96
N GLU A 58 3.86 -1.65 9.90
CA GLU A 58 4.97 -1.83 8.97
C GLU A 58 4.58 -1.43 7.55
N PHE A 59 5.56 -1.00 6.77
CA PHE A 59 5.48 -1.04 5.32
C PHE A 59 5.78 -2.46 4.86
N THR A 60 4.84 -3.10 4.17
CA THR A 60 4.86 -4.56 3.95
C THR A 60 5.02 -4.98 2.50
N ALA A 61 4.72 -4.10 1.55
CA ALA A 61 4.97 -4.33 0.13
C ALA A 61 5.18 -3.01 -0.62
N ILE A 62 5.94 -3.07 -1.71
CA ILE A 62 6.14 -1.96 -2.64
C ILE A 62 6.14 -2.47 -4.07
N GLY A 63 5.49 -1.72 -4.97
CA GLY A 63 5.39 -2.06 -6.38
C GLY A 63 5.09 -0.84 -7.24
N ARG A 64 5.05 -1.07 -8.55
CA ARG A 64 4.65 -0.06 -9.54
C ARG A 64 3.35 -0.47 -10.19
N VAL A 65 2.46 0.50 -10.35
CA VAL A 65 1.19 0.31 -11.04
C VAL A 65 1.47 0.08 -12.52
N ASP A 66 0.97 -1.03 -13.06
CA ASP A 66 1.22 -1.39 -14.45
C ASP A 66 0.29 -0.60 -15.39
N GLU A 67 0.62 -0.68 -16.69
CA GLU A 67 -0.31 -0.30 -17.74
C GLU A 67 -1.55 -1.21 -17.74
N GLY A 68 -2.63 -0.71 -18.33
CA GLY A 68 -3.90 -1.45 -18.44
C GLY A 68 -5.02 -0.85 -17.60
N GLU A 69 -6.19 -1.45 -17.77
CA GLU A 69 -7.44 -0.98 -17.18
C GLU A 69 -7.67 -1.56 -15.77
N ILE A 70 -8.53 -0.90 -15.00
CA ILE A 70 -9.06 -1.47 -13.77
C ILE A 70 -10.19 -2.42 -14.16
N TRP A 71 -10.06 -3.70 -13.78
CA TRP A 71 -11.08 -4.71 -14.02
C TRP A 71 -11.80 -5.09 -12.73
N GLN A 72 -12.94 -5.73 -12.86
CA GLN A 72 -13.67 -6.33 -11.75
C GLN A 72 -13.44 -7.84 -11.79
N ALA A 73 -12.93 -8.42 -10.70
CA ALA A 73 -12.86 -9.87 -10.56
C ALA A 73 -14.20 -10.42 -10.07
N ASP A 74 -14.52 -11.64 -10.48
CA ASP A 74 -15.66 -12.39 -9.97
C ASP A 74 -15.17 -13.47 -9.00
N GLU A 75 -15.47 -13.31 -7.72
CA GLU A 75 -15.24 -14.32 -6.68
C GLU A 75 -16.57 -14.84 -6.11
N GLY A 76 -17.63 -14.84 -6.93
CA GLY A 76 -18.99 -15.18 -6.53
C GLY A 76 -19.69 -13.98 -5.93
N ASP A 77 -20.06 -14.06 -4.65
CA ASP A 77 -20.80 -12.99 -3.94
C ASP A 77 -19.97 -11.72 -3.75
N PHE A 78 -18.65 -11.81 -3.92
CA PHE A 78 -17.73 -10.68 -3.82
C PHE A 78 -17.10 -10.38 -5.17
N ARG A 79 -17.26 -9.14 -5.64
CA ARG A 79 -16.78 -8.71 -6.96
C ARG A 79 -15.86 -7.49 -6.86
N PRO A 80 -14.61 -7.67 -6.40
CA PRO A 80 -13.71 -6.56 -6.17
C PRO A 80 -13.13 -6.00 -7.47
N PHE A 81 -12.92 -4.68 -7.50
CA PHE A 81 -12.07 -4.05 -8.50
C PHE A 81 -10.60 -4.28 -8.20
N ARG A 82 -9.83 -4.55 -9.25
CA ARG A 82 -8.40 -4.85 -9.22
C ARG A 82 -7.66 -4.06 -10.28
N ARG A 83 -6.38 -3.84 -10.01
CA ARG A 83 -5.43 -3.26 -10.97
C ARG A 83 -4.11 -4.01 -10.90
N ALA A 84 -3.44 -4.19 -12.03
CA ALA A 84 -2.16 -4.87 -12.10
C ALA A 84 -1.05 -4.01 -11.46
N VAL A 85 -0.20 -4.67 -10.68
CA VAL A 85 0.96 -4.08 -10.01
C VAL A 85 2.13 -5.04 -10.07
N THR A 86 3.25 -4.58 -10.62
CA THR A 86 4.52 -5.27 -10.54
C THR A 86 5.19 -4.97 -9.19
N TYR A 87 5.19 -5.94 -8.29
CA TYR A 87 5.83 -5.84 -6.99
C TYR A 87 7.33 -6.13 -7.05
N ARG A 88 8.08 -5.52 -6.13
CA ARG A 88 9.51 -5.77 -5.94
C ARG A 88 9.72 -6.74 -4.79
N ALA A 89 10.81 -7.52 -4.86
CA ALA A 89 11.30 -8.23 -3.69
C ALA A 89 11.72 -7.19 -2.64
N ALA A 90 11.04 -7.20 -1.49
CA ALA A 90 11.22 -6.20 -0.46
C ALA A 90 11.03 -6.83 0.93
N ARG A 91 11.79 -6.35 1.92
CA ARG A 91 11.60 -6.72 3.32
C ARG A 91 10.61 -5.76 3.99
N PRO A 92 9.77 -6.23 4.93
CA PRO A 92 8.97 -5.34 5.75
C PRO A 92 9.84 -4.40 6.59
N VAL A 93 9.36 -3.17 6.79
CA VAL A 93 10.05 -2.13 7.58
C VAL A 93 9.06 -1.48 8.54
N ALA A 94 9.40 -1.43 9.83
CA ALA A 94 8.58 -0.74 10.80
C ALA A 94 8.57 0.77 10.53
N VAL A 95 7.40 1.40 10.59
CA VAL A 95 7.29 2.87 10.42
C VAL A 95 8.10 3.62 11.49
N ALA A 96 8.29 2.99 12.66
CA ALA A 96 9.10 3.54 13.74
C ALA A 96 10.58 3.75 13.33
N ASP A 97 11.12 2.87 12.47
CA ASP A 97 12.53 2.92 12.04
C ASP A 97 12.79 4.06 11.04
N LEU A 98 11.73 4.57 10.42
CA LEU A 98 11.78 5.69 9.45
C LEU A 98 11.29 7.01 10.06
N ARG A 99 10.97 7.03 11.35
CA ARG A 99 10.47 8.23 12.01
C ARG A 99 11.51 9.34 12.00
N GLY A 100 11.08 10.56 11.69
CA GLY A 100 11.98 11.71 11.52
C GLY A 100 12.64 11.80 10.14
N ARG A 101 12.43 10.79 9.27
CA ARG A 101 12.88 10.80 7.87
C ARG A 101 11.73 10.95 6.87
N LEU A 102 10.49 10.79 7.32
CA LEU A 102 9.29 10.85 6.48
C LEU A 102 8.46 12.09 6.82
N ALA A 103 8.12 12.90 5.81
CA ALA A 103 7.15 13.98 5.91
C ALA A 103 5.79 13.47 6.41
N LEU A 104 5.40 12.25 6.01
CA LEU A 104 4.21 11.53 6.47
C LEU A 104 4.11 11.51 8.00
N THR A 105 5.23 11.33 8.70
CA THR A 105 5.28 11.13 10.15
C THR A 105 5.75 12.36 10.93
N ALA A 106 5.93 13.49 10.26
CA ALA A 106 6.48 14.71 10.86
C ALA A 106 5.54 15.30 11.93
N GLU A 107 4.23 15.25 11.68
CA GLU A 107 3.23 15.81 12.59
C GLU A 107 2.67 14.78 13.59
N PRO A 108 2.26 15.23 14.80
CA PRO A 108 1.46 14.40 15.70
C PRO A 108 0.19 13.90 15.03
N ASN A 109 -0.32 12.75 15.47
CA ASN A 109 -1.55 12.14 14.92
C ASN A 109 -1.51 11.84 13.42
N TRP A 110 -0.34 11.75 12.81
CA TRP A 110 -0.17 11.44 11.39
C TRP A 110 -0.98 10.22 10.92
N GLY A 111 -1.18 9.22 11.78
CA GLY A 111 -1.97 8.02 11.47
C GLY A 111 -3.45 8.29 11.17
N TYR A 112 -3.98 9.48 11.47
CA TYR A 112 -5.35 9.86 11.13
C TYR A 112 -5.60 9.84 9.62
N GLN A 113 -4.61 10.27 8.82
CA GLN A 113 -4.74 10.29 7.35
C GLN A 113 -4.89 8.88 6.77
N LEU A 114 -4.25 7.89 7.40
CA LEU A 114 -4.29 6.48 6.97
C LEU A 114 -5.69 5.85 7.10
N ARG A 115 -6.59 6.44 7.89
CA ARG A 115 -7.99 5.97 8.00
C ARG A 115 -8.75 6.05 6.68
N ARG A 116 -8.25 6.83 5.71
CA ARG A 116 -8.81 6.93 4.36
C ARG A 116 -8.58 5.68 3.51
N GLY A 117 -7.72 4.75 3.95
CA GLY A 117 -7.42 3.51 3.24
C GLY A 117 -6.46 3.68 2.05
N LEU A 118 -6.40 4.87 1.45
CA LEU A 118 -5.45 5.25 0.41
C LEU A 118 -5.09 6.73 0.57
N VAL A 119 -3.79 7.02 0.67
CA VAL A 119 -3.28 8.39 0.73
C VAL A 119 -2.15 8.58 -0.28
N GLU A 120 -2.11 9.77 -0.87
CA GLU A 120 -0.97 10.18 -1.69
C GLU A 120 0.12 10.72 -0.77
N ILE A 121 1.38 10.42 -1.08
CA ILE A 121 2.54 10.87 -0.30
C ILE A 121 3.54 11.60 -1.19
N ALA A 122 4.43 12.36 -0.54
CA ALA A 122 5.54 13.01 -1.24
C ALA A 122 6.44 11.95 -1.91
N PRO A 123 6.93 12.18 -3.13
CA PRO A 123 7.88 11.27 -3.78
C PRO A 123 9.13 10.98 -2.93
N ALA A 124 9.63 11.99 -2.21
CA ALA A 124 10.78 11.82 -1.31
C ALA A 124 10.51 10.83 -0.15
N ASP A 125 9.29 10.76 0.36
CA ASP A 125 8.92 9.75 1.37
C ASP A 125 8.94 8.36 0.76
N ALA A 126 8.43 8.21 -0.47
CA ALA A 126 8.47 6.94 -1.17
C ALA A 126 9.91 6.47 -1.43
N ASP A 127 10.82 7.38 -1.80
CA ASP A 127 12.24 7.05 -2.00
C ASP A 127 12.89 6.53 -0.71
N VAL A 128 12.61 7.18 0.44
CA VAL A 128 13.11 6.74 1.75
C VAL A 128 12.58 5.36 2.14
N ILE A 129 11.28 5.13 1.94
CA ILE A 129 10.65 3.84 2.24
C ILE A 129 11.20 2.76 1.30
N GLU A 130 11.26 3.03 0.00
CA GLU A 130 11.78 2.11 -1.01
C GLU A 130 13.21 1.68 -0.68
N HIS A 131 14.08 2.63 -0.34
CA HIS A 131 15.47 2.34 0.03
C HIS A 131 15.54 1.40 1.23
N ALA A 132 14.77 1.68 2.28
CA ALA A 132 14.75 0.85 3.48
C ALA A 132 14.19 -0.56 3.23
N MET A 133 13.20 -0.70 2.33
CA MET A 133 12.58 -1.99 2.02
C MET A 133 13.40 -2.85 1.05
N ILE A 134 14.23 -2.25 0.20
CA ILE A 134 14.97 -2.95 -0.86
C ILE A 134 16.48 -3.07 -0.55
N GLU A 135 16.92 -2.53 0.59
CA GLU A 135 18.33 -2.54 1.01
C GLU A 135 19.03 -3.88 0.69
N ARG A 136 20.07 -3.76 -0.14
CA ARG A 136 20.86 -4.81 -0.80
C ARG A 136 21.79 -5.55 0.16
#